data_AF-A0A7Y1TAV9-F1
#
_entry.id   AF-A0A7Y1TAV9-F1
#
_cell.length_a   1.000
_cell.length_b   1.000
_cell.length_c   1.000
_cell.angle_alpha   90.00
_cell.angle_beta   90.00
_cell.angle_gamma   90.00
#
_symmetry.space_group_name_H-M   'P 1'
#
loop_
_entity.id
_entity.type
_entity.pdbx_description
1 polymer ?
#
loop_
_entity_poly.entity_id
_entity_poly.type
_entity_poly.pdbx_seq_one_letter_code
_entity_poly.pdbx_strand_id
1 'polypeptide(L)' 'MTLLSDPNSHYSHRVRIVLAEKDVTCNIVDTDSRSLPKDLVDVN' A
#
# COMPACT_ATOMS: atom_id res chain seq x y z
N MET A 1 -0.78 -10.33 -5.73
CA MET A 1 -0.50 -9.70 -4.43
C MET A 1 -1.13 -8.32 -4.41
N THR A 2 -1.73 -7.88 -3.31
CA THR A 2 -2.41 -6.59 -3.18
C THR A 2 -1.59 -5.66 -2.30
N LEU A 3 -1.34 -4.44 -2.76
CA LEU A 3 -0.69 -3.37 -2.00
C LEU A 3 -1.73 -2.32 -1.63
N LEU A 4 -1.96 -2.15 -0.33
CA LEU A 4 -2.76 -1.06 0.20
C LEU A 4 -1.85 0.16 0.30
N SER A 5 -2.16 1.19 -0.47
CA SER A 5 -1.27 2.33 -0.68
C SER A 5 -2.03 3.63 -0.48
N ASP A 6 -1.49 4.52 0.34
CA ASP A 6 -1.98 5.89 0.50
C ASP A 6 -1.08 6.83 -0.35
N PRO A 7 -1.63 7.58 -1.32
CA PRO A 7 -0.88 8.50 -2.17
C PRO A 7 -0.27 9.69 -1.41
N ASN A 8 -0.71 9.98 -0.19
CA ASN A 8 -0.14 11.03 0.66
C ASN A 8 0.93 10.49 1.63
N SER A 9 1.10 9.16 1.70
CA SER A 9 2.06 8.53 2.62
C SER A 9 3.40 8.25 1.94
N HIS A 10 4.47 8.82 2.51
CA HIS A 10 5.83 8.58 2.03
C HIS A 10 6.27 7.10 2.19
N TYR A 11 5.69 6.35 3.14
CA TYR A 11 5.98 4.92 3.30
C TYR A 11 5.43 4.12 2.12
N SER A 12 4.21 4.41 1.69
CA SER A 12 3.58 3.82 0.51
C SER A 12 4.41 4.07 -0.76
N HIS A 13 4.97 5.27 -0.91
CA HIS A 13 5.84 5.60 -2.04
C HIS A 13 7.11 4.74 -2.08
N ARG A 14 7.77 4.53 -0.94
CA ARG A 14 8.98 3.70 -0.87
C ARG A 14 8.71 2.26 -1.28
N VAL A 15 7.58 1.69 -0.86
CA VAL A 15 7.21 0.31 -1.23
C VAL A 15 6.91 0.21 -2.72
N ARG A 16 6.20 1.19 -3.31
CA ARG A 16 5.96 1.24 -4.76
C ARG A 16 7.25 1.26 -5.58
N ILE A 17 8.26 2.02 -5.13
CA ILE A 17 9.59 2.05 -5.76
C ILE A 17 10.21 0.67 -5.73
N VAL A 18 10.26 0.00 -4.57
CA VAL A 18 10.87 -1.34 -4.44
C VAL A 18 10.16 -2.37 -5.31
N LEU A 19 8.83 -2.31 -5.42
CA LEU A 19 8.05 -3.23 -6.24
C LEU A 19 8.34 -3.04 -7.74
N ALA A 20 8.50 -1.79 -8.18
CA ALA A 20 8.93 -1.48 -9.54
C ALA A 20 10.37 -1.95 -9.82
N GLU A 21 11.31 -1.74 -8.89
CA GLU A 21 12.70 -2.21 -8.99
C GLU A 21 12.81 -3.73 -9.09
N LYS A 22 11.88 -4.46 -8.49
CA LYS A 22 11.83 -5.92 -8.50
C LYS A 22 10.99 -6.50 -9.63
N ASP A 23 10.44 -5.65 -10.49
CA ASP A 23 9.51 -6.02 -11.58
C ASP A 23 8.34 -6.90 -11.09
N VAL A 24 7.82 -6.59 -9.89
CA VAL A 24 6.73 -7.34 -9.28
C VAL A 24 5.39 -6.68 -9.58
N THR A 25 4.54 -7.37 -10.33
CA THR A 25 3.17 -6.94 -10.58
C THR A 25 2.30 -7.15 -9.34
N CYS A 26 1.70 -6.07 -8.83
CA CYS A 26 0.76 -6.10 -7.71
C CYS A 26 -0.45 -5.19 -7.99
N ASN A 27 -1.58 -5.49 -7.34
CA ASN A 27 -2.77 -4.64 -7.43
C ASN A 27 -2.68 -3.55 -6.38
N ILE A 28 -2.65 -2.28 -6.80
CA ILE A 28 -2.56 -1.13 -5.90
C ILE A 28 -3.98 -0.69 -5.56
N VAL A 29 -4.32 -0.74 -4.28
CA VAL A 29 -5.60 -0.27 -3.75
C VAL A 29 -5.34 1.02 -3.00
N ASP A 30 -5.97 2.10 -3.46
CA ASP A 30 -5.91 3.39 -2.78
C ASP A 30 -6.64 3.29 -1.45
N THR A 31 -5.93 3.59 -0.36
CA THR A 31 -6.47 3.51 0.99
C THR A 31 -6.18 4.81 1.72
N ASP A 32 -7.23 5.49 2.16
CA ASP A 32 -7.09 6.73 2.91
C ASP A 32 -6.78 6.42 4.38
N SER A 33 -5.75 7.04 4.94
CA SER A 33 -5.36 6.89 6.35
C SER A 33 -6.48 7.28 7.35
N ARG A 34 -7.56 7.96 6.93
CA ARG A 34 -8.73 8.24 7.78
C ARG A 34 -9.84 7.21 7.67
N SER A 35 -9.78 6.33 6.68
CA SER A 35 -10.77 5.30 6.43
C SER A 35 -10.08 3.97 6.19
N LEU A 36 -9.26 3.55 7.16
CA LEU A 36 -8.66 2.21 7.12
C LEU A 36 -9.79 1.17 7.17
N PRO A 37 -9.80 0.20 6.24
CA PRO A 37 -10.63 -0.99 6.36
C PRO A 37 -10.35 -1.65 7.72
N LYS A 38 -11.40 -2.02 8.46
CA LYS A 38 -11.28 -2.70 9.76
C LYS A 38 -10.35 -3.93 9.71
N ASP A 39 -10.25 -4.55 8.54
CA ASP A 39 -9.39 -5.71 8.24
C ASP A 39 -7.88 -5.42 8.37
N LEU A 40 -7.41 -4.17 8.14
CA LEU A 40 -5.99 -3.81 8.34
C LEU A 40 -5.62 -3.67 9.82
N VAL A 41 -6.57 -3.34 10.68
CA VAL A 41 -6.30 -3.02 12.09
C VAL A 41 -5.93 -4.28 12.87
N ASP A 42 -6.44 -5.45 12.47
CA ASP A 42 -6.17 -6.74 13.10
C ASP A 42 -4.81 -7.35 12.72
N VAL A 43 -4.06 -6.76 11.79
CA VAL A 43 -2.83 -7.34 11.21
C VAL A 43 -1.53 -6.76 11.79
N ASN A 44 -1.61 -5.81 12.74
CA ASN A 44 -0.44 -5.12 13.31
C ASN A 44 -0.14 -5.50 14.77
#